data_AF-K9VJB3-F1
#
_entry.id   AF-K9VJB3-F1
#
_cell.length_a   1.000
_cell.length_b   1.000
_cell.length_c   1.000
_cell.angle_alpha   90.00
_cell.angle_beta   90.00
_cell.angle_gamma   90.00
#
_symmetry.space_group_name_H-M   'P 1'
#
loop_
_entity.id
_entity.type
_entity.pdbx_description
1 polymer ?
#
loop_
_entity_poly.entity_id
_entity_poly.type
_entity_poly.pdbx_seq_one_letter_code
_entity_poly.pdbx_strand_id
1 'polypeptide(L)'
;MPEIGRFLSIANKMAAVVAGIGLVQMLTIASSFSQSSNPRSLDELYKIRDRLVTELEQPPSPSPEPTLLSRLVPVATNPQEQVLQQLQAVEAQILVEQRANDNLQQAVRLANRAVETQRQQNKSIESSQKTQFLWHQALNNLQEVPQNSFLASLTASKAQEYRENLTAATFQLQQAKSNFLAAVARESGLSDRASIGICHLSRECVNLRGDVPPVSPASLIKLPIAVALMQKVEKEKISLNKEVFVNSGNFTEDSSTQILSPKNYPLQLLLEEMIDRSSNTATNQLIDYLGSDYINQFLENRGYQVTRVNFKLMGEKIMPANPGSGPNRLTANELTEMMVQIYNGETPGAKLLIETLNGQYDRALGFAALQGTKAQWLGEKTGQNSLVLGTTLAMSIDGEAYVMTVIDPGSGDLQMRQSISKIADYIVRNPSF
;
A
#
# COMPACT_ATOMS: atom_id res chain seq x y z
N MET A 1 61.71 -10.16 15.86
CA MET A 1 60.66 -10.39 16.88
C MET A 1 60.56 -9.14 17.75
N PRO A 2 59.78 -8.12 17.34
CA PRO A 2 58.51 -7.83 18.04
C PRO A 2 57.35 -7.25 17.17
N GLU A 3 57.47 -7.15 15.84
CA GLU A 3 56.45 -6.43 15.03
C GLU A 3 55.25 -7.26 14.55
N ILE A 4 55.29 -8.59 14.65
CA ILE A 4 54.22 -9.48 14.13
C ILE A 4 52.96 -9.46 15.02
N GLY A 5 53.11 -9.19 16.32
CA GLY A 5 51.97 -9.09 17.26
C GLY A 5 51.08 -7.86 17.04
N ARG A 6 51.53 -6.87 16.26
CA ARG A 6 50.79 -5.61 16.07
C ARG A 6 49.82 -5.66 14.88
N PHE A 7 50.05 -6.54 13.90
CA PHE A 7 49.17 -6.69 12.72
C PHE A 7 47.93 -7.55 12.99
N LEU A 8 48.06 -8.63 13.78
CA LEU A 8 46.93 -9.44 14.26
C LEU A 8 45.95 -8.62 15.13
N SER A 9 46.42 -7.54 15.78
CA SER A 9 45.58 -6.61 16.54
C SER A 9 44.76 -5.66 15.66
N ILE A 10 45.11 -5.45 14.39
CA ILE A 10 44.39 -4.52 13.50
C ILE A 10 43.27 -5.24 12.77
N ALA A 11 43.47 -6.51 12.37
CA ALA A 11 42.41 -7.35 11.80
C ALA A 11 41.24 -7.56 12.78
N ASN A 12 41.53 -7.78 14.07
CA ASN A 12 40.51 -7.87 15.12
C ASN A 12 39.86 -6.52 15.47
N LYS A 13 40.46 -5.37 15.12
CA LYS A 13 39.87 -4.04 15.34
C LYS A 13 39.02 -3.55 14.17
N MET A 14 39.30 -3.98 12.94
CA MET A 14 38.42 -3.77 11.78
C MET A 14 37.11 -4.57 11.90
N ALA A 15 37.14 -5.73 12.56
CA ALA A 15 35.94 -6.52 12.86
C ALA A 15 34.95 -5.82 13.84
N ALA A 16 35.38 -4.78 14.56
CA ALA A 16 34.60 -4.13 15.61
C ALA A 16 34.00 -2.76 15.24
N VAL A 17 34.15 -2.26 14.00
CA VAL A 17 33.64 -0.92 13.61
C VAL A 17 32.64 -0.94 12.44
N VAL A 18 32.35 -2.07 11.81
CA VAL A 18 31.36 -2.11 10.71
C VAL A 18 29.95 -2.46 11.22
N ALA A 19 29.50 -1.73 12.24
CA ALA A 19 28.09 -1.53 12.52
C ALA A 19 27.73 -0.14 11.95
N GLY A 20 27.40 -0.07 10.65
CA GLY A 20 26.72 1.11 10.10
C GLY A 20 27.41 1.90 8.99
N ILE A 21 28.52 1.47 8.39
CA ILE A 21 29.13 2.21 7.27
C ILE A 21 29.15 1.36 5.99
N GLY A 22 28.20 1.68 5.11
CA GLY A 22 28.36 1.69 3.65
C GLY A 22 28.69 0.37 2.94
N LEU A 23 27.66 -0.39 2.58
CA LEU A 23 27.68 -1.47 1.56
C LEU A 23 28.33 -1.06 0.22
N VAL A 24 28.41 0.24 -0.07
CA VAL A 24 28.90 0.77 -1.35
C VAL A 24 30.43 0.63 -1.54
N GLN A 25 31.23 0.67 -0.47
CA GLN A 25 32.70 0.62 -0.61
C GLN A 25 33.25 -0.82 -0.76
N MET A 26 32.51 -1.85 -0.34
CA MET A 26 32.90 -3.25 -0.51
C MET A 26 32.69 -3.78 -1.94
N LEU A 27 31.75 -3.19 -2.69
CA LEU A 27 31.40 -3.59 -4.07
C LEU A 27 32.51 -3.35 -5.09
N THR A 28 33.38 -2.36 -4.86
CA THR A 28 34.45 -1.97 -5.80
C THR A 28 35.72 -2.80 -5.72
N ILE A 29 35.94 -3.55 -4.63
CA ILE A 29 37.17 -4.34 -4.44
C ILE A 29 37.01 -5.77 -5.03
N ALA A 30 35.79 -6.30 -5.06
CA ALA A 30 35.50 -7.64 -5.57
C ALA A 30 35.60 -7.76 -7.11
N SER A 31 35.50 -6.66 -7.86
CA SER A 31 35.51 -6.65 -9.33
C SER A 31 36.90 -6.81 -9.98
N SER A 32 37.97 -6.69 -9.20
CA SER A 32 39.37 -6.83 -9.69
C SER A 32 39.92 -8.26 -9.66
N PHE A 33 39.12 -9.26 -9.25
CA PHE A 33 39.54 -10.65 -9.26
C PHE A 33 39.40 -11.26 -10.66
N SER A 34 40.38 -11.03 -11.52
CA SER A 34 40.56 -11.84 -12.74
C SER A 34 42.01 -12.28 -12.88
N GLN A 35 42.18 -13.54 -13.25
CA GLN A 35 43.42 -14.26 -13.61
C GLN A 35 44.15 -15.00 -12.48
N SER A 36 43.57 -16.14 -12.06
CA SER A 36 44.24 -17.47 -12.13
C SER A 36 43.50 -18.56 -11.34
N SER A 37 42.48 -18.20 -10.57
CA SER A 37 41.54 -19.16 -9.96
C SER A 37 40.19 -18.48 -9.83
N ASN A 38 39.17 -19.00 -10.53
CA ASN A 38 37.77 -18.61 -10.27
C ASN A 38 37.26 -19.55 -9.18
N PRO A 39 37.33 -19.16 -7.89
CA PRO A 39 36.81 -19.99 -6.82
C PRO A 39 35.33 -20.29 -7.08
N ARG A 40 34.90 -21.51 -6.76
CA ARG A 40 33.53 -22.01 -6.95
C ARG A 40 32.82 -22.30 -5.63
N SER A 41 33.54 -22.20 -4.50
CA SER A 41 32.99 -22.46 -3.18
C SER A 41 33.72 -21.68 -2.08
N LEU A 42 33.05 -21.54 -0.94
CA LEU A 42 33.64 -20.95 0.26
C LEU A 42 34.85 -21.74 0.78
N ASP A 43 34.84 -23.08 0.65
CA ASP A 43 35.98 -23.93 1.01
C ASP A 43 37.22 -23.65 0.13
N GLU A 44 37.01 -23.43 -1.17
CA GLU A 44 38.08 -23.02 -2.08
C GLU A 44 38.63 -21.63 -1.73
N LEU A 45 37.77 -20.69 -1.33
CA LEU A 45 38.23 -19.37 -0.87
C LEU A 45 39.11 -19.47 0.38
N TYR A 46 38.77 -20.32 1.35
CA TYR A 46 39.63 -20.54 2.52
C TYR A 46 40.98 -21.14 2.14
N LYS A 47 40.99 -22.13 1.23
CA LYS A 47 42.25 -22.72 0.72
C LYS A 47 43.13 -21.69 0.01
N ILE A 48 42.52 -20.80 -0.78
CA ILE A 48 43.24 -19.71 -1.45
C ILE A 48 43.79 -18.72 -0.42
N ARG A 49 42.98 -18.30 0.56
CA ARG A 49 43.41 -17.42 1.65
C ARG A 49 44.63 -18.00 2.37
N ASP A 50 44.56 -19.26 2.80
CA ASP A 50 45.62 -19.91 3.56
C ASP A 50 46.92 -20.03 2.75
N ARG A 51 46.80 -20.27 1.43
CA ARG A 51 47.93 -20.26 0.51
C ARG A 51 48.58 -18.87 0.38
N LEU A 52 47.77 -17.83 0.20
CA LEU A 52 48.26 -16.44 0.07
C LEU A 52 48.92 -15.95 1.36
N VAL A 53 48.37 -16.31 2.52
CA VAL A 53 48.98 -16.02 3.84
C VAL A 53 50.34 -16.71 3.95
N THR A 54 50.43 -17.99 3.59
CA THR A 54 51.70 -18.75 3.60
C THR A 54 52.74 -18.11 2.68
N GLU A 55 52.33 -17.58 1.53
CA GLU A 55 53.22 -16.91 0.58
C GLU A 55 53.76 -15.58 1.11
N LEU A 56 52.94 -14.82 1.84
CA LEU A 56 53.38 -13.59 2.53
C LEU A 56 54.33 -13.84 3.70
N GLU A 57 54.26 -15.02 4.33
CA GLU A 57 55.14 -15.41 5.44
C GLU A 57 56.53 -15.90 4.96
N GLN A 58 56.71 -16.19 3.68
CA GLN A 58 58.01 -16.61 3.13
C GLN A 58 58.94 -15.39 2.92
N PRO A 59 60.23 -15.47 3.33
CA PRO A 59 61.18 -14.39 3.11
C PRO A 59 61.40 -14.15 1.61
N PRO A 60 61.57 -12.88 1.17
CA PRO A 60 61.83 -12.59 -0.24
C PRO A 60 63.09 -13.32 -0.69
N SER A 61 63.01 -14.02 -1.81
CA SER A 61 64.18 -14.61 -2.45
C SER A 61 65.19 -13.51 -2.80
N PRO A 62 66.50 -13.77 -2.63
CA PRO A 62 67.53 -12.75 -2.88
C PRO A 62 67.42 -12.27 -4.33
N SER A 63 67.07 -10.99 -4.49
CA SER A 63 67.01 -10.36 -5.81
C SER A 63 68.41 -10.32 -6.42
N PRO A 64 68.62 -10.78 -7.67
CA PRO A 64 69.89 -10.62 -8.36
C PRO A 64 70.22 -9.13 -8.53
N GLU A 65 71.52 -8.78 -8.51
CA GLU A 65 71.98 -7.39 -8.59
C GLU A 65 71.34 -6.63 -9.77
N PRO A 66 70.92 -5.36 -9.56
CA PRO A 66 70.22 -4.60 -10.58
C PRO A 66 71.16 -4.27 -11.75
N THR A 67 70.86 -4.81 -12.92
CA THR A 67 71.55 -4.44 -14.18
C THR A 67 71.09 -3.07 -14.66
N LEU A 68 71.94 -2.34 -15.39
CA LEU A 68 71.69 -0.97 -15.90
C LEU A 68 70.35 -0.79 -16.65
N LEU A 69 69.82 -1.86 -17.26
CA LEU A 69 68.54 -1.86 -17.98
C LEU A 69 67.30 -1.81 -17.05
N SER A 70 67.43 -2.24 -15.79
CA SER A 70 66.31 -2.26 -14.82
C SER A 70 65.89 -0.86 -14.34
N ARG A 71 66.68 0.19 -14.60
CA ARG A 71 66.40 1.58 -14.22
C ARG A 71 65.49 2.34 -15.21
N LEU A 72 65.19 1.77 -16.37
CA LEU A 72 64.43 2.44 -17.45
C LEU A 72 62.97 1.96 -17.55
N VAL A 73 62.55 1.02 -16.71
CA VAL A 73 61.20 0.43 -16.73
C VAL A 73 60.37 1.06 -15.60
N PRO A 74 59.11 1.47 -15.83
CA PRO A 74 58.24 1.92 -14.75
C PRO A 74 58.16 0.85 -13.67
N VAL A 75 58.23 1.25 -12.39
CA VAL A 75 58.14 0.36 -11.24
C VAL A 75 56.91 -0.53 -11.39
N ALA A 76 57.13 -1.81 -11.70
CA ALA A 76 56.09 -2.82 -11.57
C ALA A 76 55.68 -2.85 -10.08
N THR A 77 54.38 -2.85 -9.81
CA THR A 77 53.83 -3.06 -8.46
C THR A 77 54.58 -4.18 -7.76
N ASN A 78 54.99 -3.94 -6.51
CA ASN A 78 55.77 -4.91 -5.74
C ASN A 78 55.00 -6.26 -5.71
N PRO A 79 55.61 -7.40 -6.05
CA PRO A 79 54.95 -8.71 -5.97
C PRO A 79 54.23 -8.96 -4.64
N GLN A 80 54.79 -8.46 -3.52
CA GLN A 80 54.16 -8.55 -2.20
C GLN A 80 52.89 -7.70 -2.08
N GLU A 81 52.83 -6.52 -2.70
CA GLU A 81 51.62 -5.69 -2.74
C GLU A 81 50.50 -6.37 -3.54
N GLN A 82 50.85 -7.08 -4.62
CA GLN A 82 49.89 -7.82 -5.43
C GLN A 82 49.27 -9.01 -4.67
N VAL A 83 50.08 -9.77 -3.94
CA VAL A 83 49.60 -10.87 -3.08
C VAL A 83 48.71 -10.32 -1.96
N LEU A 84 49.07 -9.17 -1.37
CA LEU A 84 48.25 -8.52 -0.35
C LEU A 84 46.89 -8.07 -0.88
N GLN A 85 46.83 -7.47 -2.08
CA GLN A 85 45.57 -7.09 -2.72
C GLN A 85 44.69 -8.31 -3.03
N GLN A 86 45.30 -9.41 -3.49
CA GLN A 86 44.57 -10.66 -3.72
C GLN A 86 44.00 -11.23 -2.41
N LEU A 87 44.79 -11.22 -1.33
CA LEU A 87 44.33 -11.67 -0.03
C LEU A 87 43.12 -10.83 0.46
N GLN A 88 43.20 -9.50 0.34
CA GLN A 88 42.09 -8.61 0.70
C GLN A 88 40.80 -8.91 -0.08
N ALA A 89 40.91 -9.15 -1.38
CA ALA A 89 39.76 -9.48 -2.21
C ALA A 89 39.17 -10.87 -1.88
N VAL A 90 40.02 -11.86 -1.58
CA VAL A 90 39.58 -13.19 -1.11
C VAL A 90 38.88 -13.08 0.25
N GLU A 91 39.43 -12.32 1.19
CA GLU A 91 38.81 -12.08 2.50
C GLU A 91 37.45 -11.37 2.38
N ALA A 92 37.35 -10.38 1.49
CA ALA A 92 36.09 -9.71 1.18
C ALA A 92 35.06 -10.68 0.60
N GLN A 93 35.46 -11.54 -0.34
CA GLN A 93 34.55 -12.55 -0.91
C GLN A 93 34.14 -13.61 0.14
N ILE A 94 35.05 -14.05 1.02
CA ILE A 94 34.72 -14.94 2.14
C ILE A 94 33.61 -14.34 3.00
N LEU A 95 33.73 -13.05 3.35
CA LEU A 95 32.72 -12.35 4.15
C LEU A 95 31.38 -12.27 3.42
N VAL A 96 31.38 -12.03 2.10
CA VAL A 96 30.18 -12.05 1.26
C VAL A 96 29.51 -13.43 1.30
N GLU A 97 30.26 -14.51 1.10
CA GLU A 97 29.72 -15.87 1.10
C GLU A 97 29.21 -16.31 2.48
N GLN A 98 29.90 -15.93 3.57
CA GLN A 98 29.44 -16.20 4.93
C GLN A 98 28.09 -15.53 5.19
N ARG A 99 27.95 -14.23 4.87
CA ARG A 99 26.68 -13.50 5.00
C ARG A 99 25.59 -14.08 4.12
N ALA A 100 25.92 -14.45 2.87
CA ALA A 100 24.99 -15.08 1.96
C ALA A 100 24.45 -16.41 2.53
N ASN A 101 25.33 -17.22 3.14
CA ASN A 101 24.94 -18.46 3.80
C ASN A 101 24.06 -18.20 5.03
N ASP A 102 24.42 -17.23 5.88
CA ASP A 102 23.63 -16.88 7.07
C ASP A 102 22.22 -16.41 6.70
N ASN A 103 22.11 -15.54 5.68
CA ASN A 103 20.86 -15.06 5.13
C ASN A 103 20.01 -16.21 4.56
N LEU A 104 20.61 -17.10 3.77
CA LEU A 104 19.93 -18.29 3.25
C LEU A 104 19.41 -19.19 4.39
N GLN A 105 20.23 -19.48 5.39
CA GLN A 105 19.82 -20.31 6.53
C GLN A 105 18.68 -19.65 7.32
N GLN A 106 18.76 -18.34 7.55
CA GLN A 106 17.70 -17.60 8.22
C GLN A 106 16.40 -17.62 7.42
N ALA A 107 16.47 -17.45 6.10
CA ALA A 107 15.32 -17.56 5.21
C ALA A 107 14.66 -18.94 5.30
N VAL A 108 15.44 -20.03 5.29
CA VAL A 108 14.91 -21.40 5.44
C VAL A 108 14.26 -21.60 6.81
N ARG A 109 14.86 -21.11 7.90
CA ARG A 109 14.25 -21.20 9.24
C ARG A 109 12.90 -20.48 9.30
N LEU A 110 12.81 -19.27 8.73
CA LEU A 110 11.57 -18.49 8.69
C LEU A 110 10.49 -19.18 7.86
N ALA A 111 10.85 -19.72 6.69
CA ALA A 111 9.96 -20.48 5.84
C ALA A 111 9.41 -21.74 6.55
N ASN A 112 10.26 -22.50 7.24
CA ASN A 112 9.82 -23.68 8.01
C ASN A 112 8.81 -23.29 9.09
N ARG A 113 9.05 -22.19 9.82
CA ARG A 113 8.09 -21.66 10.81
C ARG A 113 6.77 -21.21 10.17
N ALA A 114 6.81 -20.67 8.96
CA ALA A 114 5.60 -20.28 8.22
C ALA A 114 4.76 -21.52 7.89
N VAL A 115 5.40 -22.59 7.38
CA VAL A 115 4.75 -23.87 7.08
C VAL A 115 4.17 -24.52 8.34
N GLU A 116 4.91 -24.50 9.45
CA GLU A 116 4.42 -25.01 10.73
C GLU A 116 3.19 -24.25 11.24
N THR A 117 3.22 -22.92 11.16
CA THR A 117 2.09 -22.06 11.56
C THR A 117 0.86 -22.36 10.72
N GLN A 118 1.03 -22.54 9.40
CA GLN A 118 -0.06 -22.88 8.48
C GLN A 118 -0.68 -24.26 8.74
N ARG A 119 0.09 -25.22 9.28
CA ARG A 119 -0.40 -26.57 9.61
C ARG A 119 -1.24 -26.61 10.88
N GLN A 120 -1.16 -25.59 11.74
CA GLN A 120 -1.97 -25.54 12.95
C GLN A 120 -3.46 -25.40 12.58
N GLN A 121 -4.34 -26.18 13.24
CA GLN A 121 -5.76 -26.26 12.89
C GLN A 121 -6.53 -24.92 13.08
N ASN A 122 -5.97 -23.97 13.82
CA ASN A 122 -6.61 -22.69 14.11
C ASN A 122 -6.31 -21.66 13.01
N LYS A 123 -7.15 -21.64 11.96
CA LYS A 123 -7.11 -20.67 10.85
C LYS A 123 -7.67 -19.30 11.26
N SER A 124 -7.08 -18.68 12.28
CA SER A 124 -7.44 -17.31 12.69
C SER A 124 -6.80 -16.26 11.77
N ILE A 125 -7.30 -15.03 11.83
CA ILE A 125 -6.67 -13.88 11.16
C ILE A 125 -5.23 -13.71 11.66
N GLU A 126 -5.00 -13.83 12.96
CA GLU A 126 -3.68 -13.73 13.58
C GLU A 126 -2.69 -14.78 13.04
N SER A 127 -3.11 -16.04 12.91
CA SER A 127 -2.24 -17.09 12.39
C SER A 127 -1.91 -16.88 10.91
N SER A 128 -2.86 -16.34 10.13
CA SER A 128 -2.64 -15.96 8.73
C SER A 128 -1.72 -14.75 8.58
N GLN A 129 -1.86 -13.72 9.42
CA GLN A 129 -0.94 -12.57 9.47
C GLN A 129 0.48 -13.02 9.80
N LYS A 130 0.63 -13.88 10.81
CA LYS A 130 1.93 -14.45 11.19
C LYS A 130 2.56 -15.25 10.04
N THR A 131 1.77 -16.05 9.33
CA THR A 131 2.25 -16.83 8.19
C THR A 131 2.72 -15.93 7.06
N GLN A 132 1.94 -14.90 6.70
CA GLN A 132 2.33 -13.90 5.70
C GLN A 132 3.61 -13.17 6.09
N PHE A 133 3.70 -12.70 7.34
CA PHE A 133 4.88 -12.00 7.86
C PHE A 133 6.14 -12.88 7.77
N LEU A 134 6.06 -14.15 8.16
CA LEU A 134 7.20 -15.07 8.10
C LEU A 134 7.68 -15.30 6.66
N TRP A 135 6.76 -15.47 5.70
CA TRP A 135 7.13 -15.59 4.29
C TRP A 135 7.77 -14.32 3.73
N HIS A 136 7.25 -13.14 4.11
CA HIS A 136 7.82 -11.87 3.71
C HIS A 136 9.25 -11.70 4.26
N GLN A 137 9.47 -11.97 5.55
CA GLN A 137 10.80 -11.93 6.16
C GLN A 137 11.76 -12.96 5.53
N ALA A 138 11.28 -14.16 5.21
CA ALA A 138 12.07 -15.16 4.53
C ALA A 138 12.53 -14.68 3.14
N LEU A 139 11.64 -14.04 2.38
CA LEU A 139 11.96 -13.46 1.08
C LEU A 139 12.96 -12.31 1.18
N ASN A 140 12.80 -11.41 2.16
CA ASN A 140 13.74 -10.31 2.38
C ASN A 140 15.16 -10.82 2.66
N ASN A 141 15.31 -11.87 3.49
CA ASN A 141 16.62 -12.50 3.73
C ASN A 141 17.25 -13.04 2.44
N LEU A 142 16.47 -13.64 1.53
CA LEU A 142 17.00 -14.10 0.24
C LEU A 142 17.41 -12.95 -0.69
N GLN A 143 16.72 -11.81 -0.62
CA GLN A 143 17.02 -10.62 -1.44
C GLN A 143 18.31 -9.92 -1.00
N GLU A 144 18.68 -10.05 0.28
CA GLU A 144 19.97 -9.56 0.81
C GLU A 144 21.18 -10.41 0.37
N VAL A 145 20.97 -11.52 -0.34
CA VAL A 145 22.08 -12.33 -0.88
C VAL A 145 22.64 -11.66 -2.14
N PRO A 146 23.93 -11.28 -2.17
CA PRO A 146 24.53 -10.59 -3.31
C PRO A 146 24.57 -11.45 -4.58
N GLN A 147 24.43 -10.82 -5.74
CA GLN A 147 24.46 -11.52 -7.04
C GLN A 147 25.84 -12.12 -7.38
N ASN A 148 26.91 -11.63 -6.76
CA ASN A 148 28.27 -12.17 -6.89
C ASN A 148 28.56 -13.30 -5.89
N SER A 149 27.58 -13.76 -5.10
CA SER A 149 27.74 -14.95 -4.25
C SER A 149 27.60 -16.24 -5.05
N PHE A 150 28.31 -17.29 -4.65
CA PHE A 150 28.12 -18.66 -5.16
C PHE A 150 26.69 -19.17 -4.93
N LEU A 151 25.97 -18.61 -3.95
CA LEU A 151 24.58 -18.98 -3.62
C LEU A 151 23.53 -18.25 -4.46
N ALA A 152 23.91 -17.27 -5.30
CA ALA A 152 22.97 -16.39 -6.00
C ALA A 152 21.92 -17.15 -6.84
N SER A 153 22.34 -18.20 -7.56
CA SER A 153 21.42 -19.01 -8.37
C SER A 153 20.42 -19.80 -7.52
N LEU A 154 20.90 -20.40 -6.41
CA LEU A 154 20.05 -21.13 -5.48
C LEU A 154 19.06 -20.20 -4.77
N THR A 155 19.51 -19.03 -4.31
CA THR A 155 18.65 -18.08 -3.61
C THR A 155 17.64 -17.43 -4.55
N ALA A 156 17.99 -17.19 -5.83
CA ALA A 156 17.05 -16.75 -6.85
C ALA A 156 15.93 -17.77 -7.08
N SER A 157 16.26 -19.07 -7.16
CA SER A 157 15.27 -20.15 -7.27
C SER A 157 14.37 -20.23 -6.04
N LYS A 158 14.94 -20.18 -4.83
CA LYS A 158 14.16 -20.17 -3.57
C LYS A 158 13.31 -18.92 -3.41
N ALA A 159 13.78 -17.77 -3.88
CA ALA A 159 13.01 -16.53 -3.81
C ALA A 159 11.75 -16.62 -4.68
N GLN A 160 11.80 -17.31 -5.83
CA GLN A 160 10.61 -17.56 -6.63
C GLN A 160 9.60 -18.43 -5.87
N GLU A 161 10.03 -19.54 -5.29
CA GLU A 161 9.20 -20.40 -4.44
C GLU A 161 8.57 -19.60 -3.27
N TYR A 162 9.34 -18.74 -2.60
CA TYR A 162 8.87 -17.99 -1.44
C TYR A 162 7.88 -16.88 -1.84
N ARG A 163 8.00 -16.30 -3.03
CA ARG A 163 7.00 -15.37 -3.58
C ARG A 163 5.66 -16.05 -3.83
N GLU A 164 5.67 -17.27 -4.35
CA GLU A 164 4.45 -18.06 -4.58
C GLU A 164 3.76 -18.38 -3.24
N ASN A 165 4.55 -18.81 -2.25
CA ASN A 165 4.04 -19.07 -0.90
C ASN A 165 3.52 -17.80 -0.20
N LEU A 166 4.22 -16.67 -0.35
CA LEU A 166 3.76 -15.37 0.17
C LEU A 166 2.44 -14.95 -0.49
N THR A 167 2.30 -15.18 -1.80
CA THR A 167 1.07 -14.88 -2.54
C THR A 167 -0.09 -15.72 -2.00
N ALA A 168 0.12 -17.02 -1.82
CA ALA A 168 -0.86 -17.92 -1.23
C ALA A 168 -1.23 -17.51 0.21
N ALA A 169 -0.24 -17.19 1.06
CA ALA A 169 -0.47 -16.73 2.43
C ALA A 169 -1.24 -15.41 2.48
N THR A 170 -0.93 -14.47 1.58
CA THR A 170 -1.65 -13.19 1.44
C THR A 170 -3.10 -13.41 1.05
N PHE A 171 -3.36 -14.31 0.08
CA PHE A 171 -4.73 -14.67 -0.30
C PHE A 171 -5.51 -15.30 0.86
N GLN A 172 -4.90 -16.22 1.61
CA GLN A 172 -5.54 -16.84 2.78
C GLN A 172 -5.86 -15.81 3.87
N LEU A 173 -4.96 -14.87 4.13
CA LEU A 173 -5.21 -13.77 5.07
C LEU A 173 -6.41 -12.91 4.60
N GLN A 174 -6.43 -12.51 3.34
CA GLN A 174 -7.54 -11.72 2.79
C GLN A 174 -8.88 -12.47 2.88
N GLN A 175 -8.88 -13.78 2.59
CA GLN A 175 -10.07 -14.61 2.77
C GLN A 175 -10.51 -14.69 4.24
N ALA A 176 -9.58 -14.84 5.19
CA ALA A 176 -9.88 -14.87 6.62
C ALA A 176 -10.48 -13.54 7.11
N LYS A 177 -9.89 -12.40 6.71
CA LYS A 177 -10.43 -11.07 7.03
C LYS A 177 -11.80 -10.85 6.38
N SER A 178 -12.00 -11.27 5.12
CA SER A 178 -13.31 -11.20 4.44
C SER A 178 -14.38 -12.08 5.13
N ASN A 179 -14.01 -13.29 5.58
CA ASN A 179 -14.91 -14.17 6.34
C ASN A 179 -15.33 -13.56 7.68
N PHE A 180 -14.43 -12.83 8.35
CA PHE A 180 -14.77 -12.05 9.53
C PHE A 180 -15.82 -10.98 9.20
N LEU A 181 -15.64 -10.20 8.13
CA LEU A 181 -16.65 -9.23 7.70
C LEU A 181 -17.99 -9.88 7.37
N ALA A 182 -17.98 -11.05 6.74
CA ALA A 182 -19.20 -11.82 6.49
C ALA A 182 -19.90 -12.25 7.78
N ALA A 183 -19.15 -12.66 8.80
CA ALA A 183 -19.71 -13.00 10.11
C ALA A 183 -20.33 -11.77 10.79
N VAL A 184 -19.62 -10.63 10.80
CA VAL A 184 -20.14 -9.38 11.37
C VAL A 184 -21.38 -8.91 10.63
N ALA A 185 -21.40 -8.98 9.29
CA ALA A 185 -22.56 -8.60 8.48
C ALA A 185 -23.80 -9.41 8.88
N ARG A 186 -23.67 -10.75 8.94
CA ARG A 186 -24.75 -11.66 9.34
C ARG A 186 -25.22 -11.42 10.77
N GLU A 187 -24.29 -11.28 11.72
CA GLU A 187 -24.61 -11.03 13.13
C GLU A 187 -25.23 -9.66 13.37
N SER A 188 -25.02 -8.71 12.46
CA SER A 188 -25.63 -7.38 12.51
C SER A 188 -26.95 -7.32 11.74
N GLY A 189 -27.36 -8.42 11.09
CA GLY A 189 -28.60 -8.49 10.33
C GLY A 189 -28.56 -7.81 8.96
N LEU A 190 -27.37 -7.56 8.40
CA LEU A 190 -27.24 -7.14 7.01
C LEU A 190 -27.64 -8.28 6.07
N SER A 191 -28.09 -7.94 4.85
CA SER A 191 -28.44 -8.95 3.86
C SER A 191 -27.22 -9.72 3.34
N ASP A 192 -27.45 -10.90 2.75
CA ASP A 192 -26.40 -11.68 2.08
C ASP A 192 -25.79 -10.97 0.84
N ARG A 193 -26.38 -9.84 0.43
CA ARG A 193 -25.91 -8.98 -0.67
C ARG A 193 -25.17 -7.74 -0.19
N ALA A 194 -24.99 -7.55 1.12
CA ALA A 194 -24.25 -6.40 1.66
C ALA A 194 -22.81 -6.37 1.13
N SER A 195 -22.28 -5.22 0.78
CA SER A 195 -20.85 -5.04 0.52
C SER A 195 -20.22 -4.18 1.61
N ILE A 196 -19.00 -4.56 2.01
CA ILE A 196 -18.22 -3.85 3.02
C ILE A 196 -16.82 -3.66 2.46
N GLY A 197 -16.30 -2.45 2.49
CA GLY A 197 -14.89 -2.13 2.23
C GLY A 197 -14.31 -1.43 3.44
N ILE A 198 -13.11 -1.81 3.87
CA ILE A 198 -12.35 -1.13 4.92
C ILE A 198 -10.93 -0.97 4.42
N CYS A 199 -10.38 0.22 4.55
CA CYS A 199 -8.98 0.49 4.26
C CYS A 199 -8.37 1.35 5.35
N HIS A 200 -7.18 0.97 5.81
CA HIS A 200 -6.27 1.92 6.43
C HIS A 200 -5.74 2.90 5.36
N LEU A 201 -5.41 4.14 5.73
CA LEU A 201 -4.91 5.13 4.77
C LEU A 201 -3.57 4.74 4.10
N SER A 202 -2.82 3.80 4.68
CA SER A 202 -1.66 3.16 4.03
C SER A 202 -2.01 2.19 2.88
N ARG A 203 -3.30 2.07 2.53
CA ARG A 203 -3.86 1.15 1.51
C ARG A 203 -3.79 -0.33 1.89
N GLU A 204 -3.78 -0.61 3.19
CA GLU A 204 -4.08 -1.95 3.69
C GLU A 204 -5.59 -2.12 3.77
N CYS A 205 -6.13 -2.87 2.80
CA CYS A 205 -7.57 -2.99 2.59
C CYS A 205 -8.07 -4.43 2.79
N VAL A 206 -9.32 -4.53 3.21
CA VAL A 206 -10.13 -5.76 3.26
C VAL A 206 -11.53 -5.43 2.77
N ASN A 207 -12.17 -6.39 2.10
CA ASN A 207 -13.56 -6.23 1.70
C ASN A 207 -14.38 -7.52 1.80
N LEU A 208 -15.71 -7.34 1.85
CA LEU A 208 -16.73 -8.34 1.62
C LEU A 208 -17.50 -7.91 0.37
N ARG A 209 -17.39 -8.67 -0.71
CA ARG A 209 -18.09 -8.38 -2.00
C ARG A 209 -17.83 -6.95 -2.49
N GLY A 210 -16.64 -6.41 -2.23
CA GLY A 210 -16.34 -4.99 -2.44
C GLY A 210 -16.39 -4.56 -3.90
N ASP A 211 -16.14 -5.48 -4.84
CA ASP A 211 -16.16 -5.26 -6.30
C ASP A 211 -17.53 -5.53 -6.93
N VAL A 212 -18.51 -6.04 -6.16
CA VAL A 212 -19.85 -6.31 -6.67
C VAL A 212 -20.67 -5.02 -6.61
N PRO A 213 -21.15 -4.49 -7.74
CA PRO A 213 -22.00 -3.30 -7.72
C PRO A 213 -23.31 -3.58 -6.98
N PRO A 214 -23.77 -2.67 -6.10
CA PRO A 214 -25.10 -2.78 -5.51
C PRO A 214 -26.17 -2.59 -6.60
N VAL A 215 -27.43 -2.91 -6.28
CA VAL A 215 -28.56 -2.69 -7.19
C VAL A 215 -28.77 -1.22 -7.54
N SER A 216 -28.30 -0.31 -6.68
CA SER A 216 -28.27 1.13 -6.92
C SER A 216 -27.17 1.78 -6.07
N PRO A 217 -26.46 2.80 -6.59
CA PRO A 217 -25.51 3.57 -5.78
C PRO A 217 -26.20 4.53 -4.81
N ALA A 218 -27.51 4.78 -4.98
CA ALA A 218 -28.22 5.85 -4.28
C ALA A 218 -27.44 7.17 -4.31
N SER A 219 -27.46 7.96 -3.23
CA SER A 219 -26.72 9.23 -3.14
C SER A 219 -25.21 9.08 -2.93
N LEU A 220 -24.66 7.87 -2.83
CA LEU A 220 -23.20 7.67 -2.75
C LEU A 220 -22.50 8.10 -4.06
N ILE A 221 -23.23 8.11 -5.18
CA ILE A 221 -22.73 8.57 -6.49
C ILE A 221 -22.28 10.03 -6.50
N LYS A 222 -22.70 10.83 -5.51
CA LYS A 222 -22.34 12.25 -5.37
C LYS A 222 -20.86 12.44 -5.08
N LEU A 223 -20.20 11.47 -4.45
CA LEU A 223 -18.76 11.55 -4.17
C LEU A 223 -17.90 11.51 -5.45
N PRO A 224 -18.12 10.57 -6.40
CA PRO A 224 -17.50 10.63 -7.72
C PRO A 224 -17.68 11.96 -8.46
N ILE A 225 -18.87 12.57 -8.36
CA ILE A 225 -19.18 13.87 -8.99
C ILE A 225 -18.37 14.99 -8.32
N ALA A 226 -18.28 15.00 -6.99
CA ALA A 226 -17.48 15.96 -6.24
C ALA A 226 -15.99 15.90 -6.63
N VAL A 227 -15.43 14.69 -6.70
CA VAL A 227 -14.02 14.49 -7.09
C VAL A 227 -13.77 14.96 -8.53
N ALA A 228 -14.68 14.65 -9.47
CA ALA A 228 -14.60 15.15 -10.84
C ALA A 228 -14.69 16.69 -10.92
N LEU A 229 -15.58 17.30 -10.12
CA LEU A 229 -15.69 18.76 -10.04
C LEU A 229 -14.38 19.39 -9.58
N MET A 230 -13.80 18.90 -8.48
CA MET A 230 -12.56 19.46 -7.94
C MET A 230 -11.38 19.28 -8.91
N GLN A 231 -11.33 18.15 -9.63
CA GLN A 231 -10.35 17.97 -10.69
C GLN A 231 -10.51 19.03 -11.80
N LYS A 232 -11.74 19.32 -12.23
CA LYS A 232 -12.00 20.34 -13.26
C LYS A 232 -11.62 21.73 -12.76
N VAL A 233 -12.02 22.05 -11.53
CA VAL A 233 -11.73 23.32 -10.86
C VAL A 233 -10.24 23.60 -10.82
N GLU A 234 -9.45 22.62 -10.38
CA GLU A 234 -7.99 22.73 -10.33
C GLU A 234 -7.38 22.86 -11.74
N LYS A 235 -7.73 21.94 -12.64
CA LYS A 235 -7.14 21.87 -13.99
C LYS A 235 -7.41 23.12 -14.82
N GLU A 236 -8.62 23.66 -14.74
CA GLU A 236 -9.07 24.81 -15.52
C GLU A 236 -8.93 26.13 -14.74
N LYS A 237 -8.40 26.09 -13.51
CA LYS A 237 -8.23 27.26 -12.62
C LYS A 237 -9.55 28.03 -12.41
N ILE A 238 -10.65 27.30 -12.25
CA ILE A 238 -11.97 27.89 -12.04
C ILE A 238 -12.07 28.36 -10.60
N SER A 239 -12.58 29.57 -10.38
CA SER A 239 -12.90 30.03 -9.03
C SER A 239 -14.07 29.24 -8.47
N LEU A 240 -13.94 28.74 -7.24
CA LEU A 240 -15.05 28.13 -6.48
C LEU A 240 -16.21 29.09 -6.20
N ASN A 241 -15.95 30.41 -6.26
CA ASN A 241 -16.97 31.46 -6.19
C ASN A 241 -17.65 31.74 -7.53
N LYS A 242 -17.34 30.99 -8.59
CA LYS A 242 -18.01 31.12 -9.88
C LYS A 242 -19.49 30.77 -9.70
N GLU A 243 -20.35 31.74 -10.01
CA GLU A 243 -21.79 31.57 -10.02
C GLU A 243 -22.22 30.62 -11.15
N VAL A 244 -23.04 29.62 -10.78
CA VAL A 244 -23.67 28.68 -11.71
C VAL A 244 -25.18 28.81 -11.55
N PHE A 245 -25.85 29.02 -12.67
CA PHE A 245 -27.30 29.08 -12.72
C PHE A 245 -27.90 27.69 -12.57
N VAL A 246 -28.67 27.48 -11.50
CA VAL A 246 -29.46 26.26 -11.29
C VAL A 246 -30.75 26.35 -12.08
N ASN A 247 -30.90 25.49 -13.10
CA ASN A 247 -32.08 25.46 -13.96
C ASN A 247 -33.28 24.82 -13.24
N SER A 248 -34.49 25.33 -13.47
CA SER A 248 -35.73 24.75 -12.92
C SER A 248 -35.97 23.31 -13.37
N GLY A 249 -35.46 22.92 -14.55
CA GLY A 249 -35.51 21.55 -15.04
C GLY A 249 -34.65 20.57 -14.23
N ASN A 250 -33.71 21.04 -13.41
CA ASN A 250 -32.93 20.17 -12.51
C ASN A 250 -33.56 19.98 -11.14
N PHE A 251 -34.68 20.68 -10.88
CA PHE A 251 -35.41 20.56 -9.62
C PHE A 251 -35.92 19.14 -9.41
N THR A 252 -35.73 18.66 -8.19
CA THR A 252 -36.42 17.50 -7.62
C THR A 252 -36.86 17.86 -6.21
N GLU A 253 -37.96 17.29 -5.74
CA GLU A 253 -38.34 17.46 -4.35
C GLU A 253 -37.37 16.71 -3.42
N ASP A 254 -36.72 17.49 -2.56
CA ASP A 254 -35.78 17.04 -1.54
C ASP A 254 -36.02 17.96 -0.34
N SER A 255 -36.41 17.42 0.81
CA SER A 255 -36.78 18.24 1.97
C SER A 255 -35.58 18.87 2.67
N SER A 256 -34.37 18.38 2.37
CA SER A 256 -33.15 18.78 3.07
C SER A 256 -32.31 19.81 2.31
N THR A 257 -32.55 19.97 1.01
CA THR A 257 -31.83 20.94 0.15
C THR A 257 -32.15 22.39 0.50
N GLN A 258 -31.13 23.25 0.49
CA GLN A 258 -31.32 24.71 0.53
C GLN A 258 -31.25 25.35 -0.85
N ILE A 259 -30.95 24.56 -1.88
CA ILE A 259 -30.90 25.03 -3.27
C ILE A 259 -32.30 25.22 -3.84
N LEU A 260 -32.64 26.48 -4.09
CA LEU A 260 -33.82 26.91 -4.86
C LEU A 260 -33.49 26.99 -6.35
N SER A 261 -34.46 26.74 -7.22
CA SER A 261 -34.34 26.97 -8.66
C SER A 261 -35.59 27.69 -9.20
N PRO A 262 -35.45 28.57 -10.22
CA PRO A 262 -34.20 29.01 -10.85
C PRO A 262 -33.43 30.06 -10.02
N LYS A 263 -32.12 29.85 -9.80
CA LYS A 263 -31.25 30.80 -9.06
C LYS A 263 -29.75 30.52 -9.28
N ASN A 264 -28.90 31.54 -9.18
CA ASN A 264 -27.44 31.40 -9.20
C ASN A 264 -26.89 31.05 -7.81
N TYR A 265 -25.90 30.14 -7.77
CA TYR A 265 -25.11 29.85 -6.59
C TYR A 265 -23.63 29.66 -6.94
N PRO A 266 -22.71 29.96 -6.02
CA PRO A 266 -21.31 29.56 -6.14
C PRO A 266 -21.14 28.05 -6.32
N LEU A 267 -20.18 27.62 -7.14
CA LEU A 267 -19.81 26.21 -7.29
C LEU A 267 -19.56 25.50 -5.96
N GLN A 268 -18.86 26.17 -5.03
CA GLN A 268 -18.59 25.63 -3.70
C GLN A 268 -19.87 25.32 -2.93
N LEU A 269 -20.86 26.22 -2.95
CA LEU A 269 -22.12 26.00 -2.23
C LEU A 269 -22.93 24.84 -2.86
N LEU A 270 -22.90 24.69 -4.19
CA LEU A 270 -23.53 23.54 -4.85
C LEU A 270 -22.83 22.21 -4.47
N LEU A 271 -21.50 22.21 -4.35
CA LEU A 271 -20.74 21.06 -3.89
C LEU A 271 -21.07 20.69 -2.44
N GLU A 272 -21.07 21.69 -1.56
CA GLU A 272 -21.39 21.53 -0.13
C GLU A 272 -22.81 20.98 0.05
N GLU A 273 -23.81 21.59 -0.59
CA GLU A 273 -25.20 21.12 -0.52
C GLU A 273 -25.37 19.70 -1.10
N MET A 274 -24.62 19.35 -2.15
CA MET A 274 -24.63 18.01 -2.73
C MET A 274 -24.10 16.95 -1.74
N ILE A 275 -23.05 17.25 -0.97
CA ILE A 275 -22.44 16.27 -0.07
C ILE A 275 -23.09 16.29 1.31
N ASP A 276 -23.24 17.47 1.92
CA ASP A 276 -23.65 17.64 3.33
C ASP A 276 -25.12 17.38 3.53
N ARG A 277 -25.93 17.88 2.61
CA ARG A 277 -27.40 17.75 2.65
C ARG A 277 -27.91 16.78 1.61
N SER A 278 -27.03 16.17 0.83
CA SER A 278 -27.43 15.24 -0.22
C SER A 278 -28.40 15.89 -1.22
N SER A 279 -28.25 17.18 -1.55
CA SER A 279 -29.15 17.88 -2.47
C SER A 279 -29.16 17.25 -3.87
N ASN A 280 -30.29 16.68 -4.28
CA ASN A 280 -30.45 16.16 -5.65
C ASN A 280 -30.42 17.29 -6.70
N THR A 281 -31.04 18.44 -6.41
CA THR A 281 -31.06 19.59 -7.33
C THR A 281 -29.65 20.13 -7.59
N ALA A 282 -28.83 20.28 -6.54
CA ALA A 282 -27.42 20.67 -6.69
C ALA A 282 -26.65 19.63 -7.51
N THR A 283 -26.84 18.34 -7.21
CA THR A 283 -26.20 17.23 -7.93
C THR A 283 -26.52 17.27 -9.42
N ASN A 284 -27.79 17.40 -9.77
CA ASN A 284 -28.25 17.43 -11.16
C ASN A 284 -27.67 18.62 -11.91
N GLN A 285 -27.59 19.79 -11.27
CA GLN A 285 -26.96 20.96 -11.85
C GLN A 285 -25.44 20.80 -12.03
N LEU A 286 -24.76 20.13 -11.09
CA LEU A 286 -23.33 19.83 -11.22
C LEU A 286 -23.05 18.79 -12.31
N ILE A 287 -23.93 17.81 -12.50
CA ILE A 287 -23.86 16.89 -13.65
C ILE A 287 -23.96 17.66 -14.96
N ASP A 288 -24.91 18.60 -15.09
CA ASP A 288 -25.03 19.45 -16.29
C ASP A 288 -23.82 20.37 -16.48
N TYR A 289 -23.27 20.92 -15.39
CA TYR A 289 -22.11 21.80 -15.44
C TYR A 289 -20.85 21.08 -15.93
N LEU A 290 -20.66 19.82 -15.50
CA LEU A 290 -19.51 19.00 -15.87
C LEU A 290 -19.69 18.31 -17.21
N GLY A 291 -20.89 17.79 -17.48
CA GLY A 291 -21.19 16.82 -18.52
C GLY A 291 -20.82 15.40 -18.11
N SER A 292 -21.73 14.45 -18.34
CA SER A 292 -21.50 13.03 -18.01
C SER A 292 -20.28 12.43 -18.71
N ASP A 293 -19.99 12.85 -19.95
CA ASP A 293 -18.80 12.39 -20.69
C ASP A 293 -17.50 12.77 -19.97
N TYR A 294 -17.41 14.02 -19.49
CA TYR A 294 -16.26 14.48 -18.72
C TYR A 294 -16.11 13.68 -17.42
N ILE A 295 -17.20 13.49 -16.67
CA ILE A 295 -17.19 12.75 -15.41
C ILE A 295 -16.69 11.33 -15.64
N ASN A 296 -17.27 10.61 -16.61
CA ASN A 296 -16.92 9.22 -16.87
C ASN A 296 -15.51 9.06 -17.45
N GLN A 297 -15.08 9.96 -18.34
CA GLN A 297 -13.72 9.95 -18.86
C GLN A 297 -12.69 10.22 -17.76
N PHE A 298 -12.99 11.16 -16.84
CA PHE A 298 -12.15 11.41 -15.68
C PHE A 298 -12.03 10.18 -14.79
N LEU A 299 -13.16 9.54 -14.45
CA LEU A 299 -13.18 8.36 -13.59
C LEU A 299 -12.39 7.20 -14.19
N GLU A 300 -12.57 6.94 -15.49
CA GLU A 300 -11.84 5.90 -16.21
C GLU A 300 -10.33 6.18 -16.25
N ASN A 301 -9.92 7.41 -16.58
CA ASN A 301 -8.51 7.80 -16.60
C ASN A 301 -7.84 7.72 -15.22
N ARG A 302 -8.63 7.81 -14.15
CA ARG A 302 -8.15 7.67 -12.76
C ARG A 302 -8.16 6.22 -12.26
N GLY A 303 -8.53 5.27 -13.12
CA GLY A 303 -8.49 3.83 -12.84
C GLY A 303 -9.79 3.26 -12.25
N TYR A 304 -10.87 4.04 -12.18
CA TYR A 304 -12.19 3.52 -11.77
C TYR A 304 -12.84 2.77 -12.95
N GLN A 305 -12.81 1.46 -12.87
CA GLN A 305 -13.25 0.54 -13.91
C GLN A 305 -14.78 0.41 -13.97
N VAL A 306 -15.47 0.56 -12.84
CA VAL A 306 -16.91 0.30 -12.73
C VAL A 306 -17.74 1.56 -12.50
N THR A 307 -17.22 2.52 -11.73
CA THR A 307 -17.97 3.71 -11.35
C THR A 307 -18.32 4.56 -12.56
N ARG A 308 -19.62 4.81 -12.78
CA ARG A 308 -20.13 5.60 -13.90
C ARG A 308 -21.33 6.44 -13.47
N VAL A 309 -21.34 7.70 -13.90
CA VAL A 309 -22.42 8.68 -13.69
C VAL A 309 -23.11 8.89 -15.05
N ASN A 310 -24.20 8.18 -15.25
CA ASN A 310 -24.94 8.16 -16.52
C ASN A 310 -26.33 8.80 -16.41
N PHE A 311 -26.82 8.98 -15.18
CA PHE A 311 -28.19 9.38 -14.90
C PHE A 311 -28.27 10.42 -13.78
N LYS A 312 -29.06 11.48 -13.99
CA LYS A 312 -29.41 12.46 -12.97
C LYS A 312 -30.27 11.85 -11.87
N LEU A 313 -30.22 12.42 -10.68
CA LEU A 313 -30.98 11.92 -9.54
C LEU A 313 -32.45 12.32 -9.66
N MET A 314 -33.32 11.38 -9.35
CA MET A 314 -34.77 11.56 -9.36
C MET A 314 -35.28 11.85 -7.94
N GLY A 315 -36.30 12.70 -7.83
CA GLY A 315 -37.15 12.75 -6.66
C GLY A 315 -38.12 11.57 -6.61
N GLU A 316 -38.98 11.53 -5.60
CA GLU A 316 -40.07 10.56 -5.48
C GLU A 316 -41.16 10.75 -6.56
N LYS A 317 -41.34 11.98 -7.05
CA LYS A 317 -42.42 12.49 -7.89
C LYS A 317 -41.89 13.30 -9.08
N ILE A 318 -40.81 14.07 -8.89
CA ILE A 318 -40.28 14.94 -9.93
C ILE A 318 -39.02 14.33 -10.56
N MET A 319 -39.09 14.16 -11.87
CA MET A 319 -37.98 13.74 -12.72
C MET A 319 -37.27 14.97 -13.29
N PRO A 320 -35.93 15.05 -13.24
CA PRO A 320 -35.21 16.16 -13.86
C PRO A 320 -35.27 16.07 -15.39
N ALA A 321 -35.17 17.22 -16.04
CA ALA A 321 -35.06 17.34 -17.49
C ALA A 321 -33.72 16.76 -17.99
N ASN A 322 -33.79 16.07 -19.13
CA ASN A 322 -32.65 15.40 -19.77
C ASN A 322 -31.86 14.53 -18.77
N PRO A 323 -32.51 13.52 -18.16
CA PRO A 323 -31.93 12.78 -17.04
C PRO A 323 -30.74 11.90 -17.43
N GLY A 324 -30.43 11.72 -18.72
CA GLY A 324 -29.40 10.80 -19.20
C GLY A 324 -29.96 9.40 -19.50
N SER A 325 -29.07 8.45 -19.77
CA SER A 325 -29.44 7.10 -20.19
C SER A 325 -28.54 6.04 -19.55
N GLY A 326 -29.14 4.92 -19.15
CA GLY A 326 -28.44 3.86 -18.42
C GLY A 326 -28.29 4.14 -16.92
N PRO A 327 -27.96 3.12 -16.11
CA PRO A 327 -27.88 3.29 -14.65
C PRO A 327 -26.56 3.92 -14.22
N ASN A 328 -26.60 4.64 -13.10
CA ASN A 328 -25.39 4.94 -12.32
C ASN A 328 -24.85 3.67 -11.68
N ARG A 329 -23.53 3.56 -11.57
CA ARG A 329 -22.84 2.41 -10.97
C ARG A 329 -21.65 2.87 -10.13
N LEU A 330 -21.30 2.07 -9.13
CA LEU A 330 -20.07 2.14 -8.34
C LEU A 330 -19.86 0.81 -7.63
N THR A 331 -18.70 0.61 -7.00
CA THR A 331 -18.43 -0.50 -6.10
C THR A 331 -17.99 0.04 -4.73
N ALA A 332 -18.13 -0.77 -3.68
CA ALA A 332 -17.67 -0.36 -2.35
C ALA A 332 -16.14 -0.18 -2.33
N ASN A 333 -15.39 -0.99 -3.09
CA ASN A 333 -13.94 -0.86 -3.21
C ASN A 333 -13.53 0.46 -3.88
N GLU A 334 -14.13 0.81 -5.02
CA GLU A 334 -13.79 2.06 -5.71
C GLU A 334 -14.18 3.29 -4.90
N LEU A 335 -15.31 3.24 -4.20
CA LEU A 335 -15.74 4.32 -3.32
C LEU A 335 -14.82 4.46 -2.08
N THR A 336 -14.36 3.33 -1.53
CA THR A 336 -13.38 3.31 -0.42
C THR A 336 -12.04 3.88 -0.86
N GLU A 337 -11.51 3.48 -2.02
CA GLU A 337 -10.28 4.05 -2.56
C GLU A 337 -10.41 5.55 -2.84
N MET A 338 -11.57 6.01 -3.33
CA MET A 338 -11.84 7.43 -3.53
C MET A 338 -11.75 8.22 -2.22
N MET A 339 -12.33 7.70 -1.13
CA MET A 339 -12.19 8.29 0.20
C MET A 339 -10.74 8.23 0.71
N VAL A 340 -9.99 7.15 0.46
CA VAL A 340 -8.55 7.08 0.80
C VAL A 340 -7.78 8.20 0.09
N GLN A 341 -8.02 8.41 -1.20
CA GLN A 341 -7.38 9.50 -1.96
C GLN A 341 -7.76 10.89 -1.44
N ILE A 342 -9.00 11.09 -0.99
CA ILE A 342 -9.43 12.35 -0.38
C ILE A 342 -8.67 12.58 0.93
N TYR A 343 -8.68 11.60 1.84
CA TYR A 343 -8.09 11.74 3.16
C TYR A 343 -6.55 11.72 3.16
N ASN A 344 -5.91 11.16 2.12
CA ASN A 344 -4.47 11.29 1.89
C ASN A 344 -4.05 12.60 1.21
N GLY A 345 -5.01 13.47 0.83
CA GLY A 345 -4.70 14.73 0.14
C GLY A 345 -4.30 14.56 -1.33
N GLU A 346 -4.56 13.40 -1.92
CA GLU A 346 -4.20 13.05 -3.30
C GLU A 346 -5.25 13.53 -4.33
N THR A 347 -6.38 14.04 -3.83
CA THR A 347 -7.45 14.64 -4.63
C THR A 347 -7.34 16.16 -4.58
N PRO A 348 -7.37 16.87 -5.72
CA PRO A 348 -7.47 18.33 -5.70
C PRO A 348 -8.63 18.81 -4.82
N GLY A 349 -8.39 19.84 -4.01
CA GLY A 349 -9.41 20.33 -3.09
C GLY A 349 -9.78 19.37 -1.94
N ALA A 350 -8.96 18.36 -1.66
CA ALA A 350 -9.18 17.40 -0.57
C ALA A 350 -9.58 18.05 0.76
N LYS A 351 -8.93 19.16 1.14
CA LYS A 351 -9.27 19.88 2.38
C LYS A 351 -10.75 20.31 2.42
N LEU A 352 -11.25 20.92 1.33
CA LEU A 352 -12.65 21.30 1.23
C LEU A 352 -13.55 20.06 1.28
N LEU A 353 -13.22 19.01 0.53
CA LEU A 353 -14.02 17.77 0.54
C LEU A 353 -14.09 17.12 1.93
N ILE A 354 -13.00 17.13 2.70
CA ILE A 354 -12.98 16.62 4.09
C ILE A 354 -13.86 17.49 4.99
N GLU A 355 -13.74 18.82 4.90
CA GLU A 355 -14.57 19.76 5.67
C GLU A 355 -16.06 19.57 5.38
N THR A 356 -16.40 19.42 4.10
CA THR A 356 -17.75 19.11 3.62
C THR A 356 -18.21 17.73 4.14
N LEU A 357 -17.47 16.65 3.94
CA LEU A 357 -17.82 15.32 4.49
C LEU A 357 -18.01 15.34 6.03
N ASN A 358 -17.25 16.15 6.75
CA ASN A 358 -17.42 16.36 8.20
C ASN A 358 -18.68 17.17 8.54
N GLY A 359 -19.16 17.99 7.61
CA GLY A 359 -20.40 18.77 7.67
C GLY A 359 -21.68 17.98 7.44
N GLN A 360 -21.61 16.67 7.12
CA GLN A 360 -22.76 15.81 6.83
C GLN A 360 -23.93 16.04 7.81
N TYR A 361 -25.09 16.36 7.23
CA TYR A 361 -26.33 16.65 7.95
C TYR A 361 -26.98 15.37 8.47
N ASP A 362 -27.00 14.33 7.64
CA ASP A 362 -27.49 13.01 8.04
C ASP A 362 -26.47 12.30 8.93
N ARG A 363 -26.75 12.30 10.24
CA ARG A 363 -25.91 11.70 11.28
C ARG A 363 -26.39 10.30 11.69
N ALA A 364 -27.34 9.72 10.95
CA ALA A 364 -28.03 8.51 11.37
C ALA A 364 -27.23 7.22 11.12
N LEU A 365 -26.12 7.24 10.38
CA LEU A 365 -25.36 6.02 10.08
C LEU A 365 -24.00 6.00 10.78
N GLY A 366 -22.92 6.34 10.08
CA GLY A 366 -21.55 6.22 10.57
C GLY A 366 -21.32 7.04 11.83
N PHE A 367 -21.77 8.30 11.85
CA PHE A 367 -21.66 9.14 13.04
C PHE A 367 -22.31 8.50 14.27
N ALA A 368 -23.59 8.11 14.17
CA ALA A 368 -24.31 7.48 15.28
C ALA A 368 -23.69 6.13 15.68
N ALA A 369 -23.18 5.34 14.74
CA ALA A 369 -22.54 4.06 15.00
C ALA A 369 -21.29 4.19 15.86
N LEU A 370 -20.50 5.27 15.67
CA LEU A 370 -19.22 5.43 16.34
C LEU A 370 -19.30 6.07 17.74
N GLN A 371 -20.42 6.71 18.11
CA GLN A 371 -20.60 7.40 19.41
C GLN A 371 -20.32 6.52 20.65
N GLY A 372 -20.46 5.20 20.54
CA GLY A 372 -20.19 4.24 21.62
C GLY A 372 -18.83 3.54 21.55
N THR A 373 -17.99 3.90 20.58
CA THR A 373 -16.71 3.24 20.30
C THR A 373 -15.54 4.15 20.68
N LYS A 374 -14.32 3.64 20.65
CA LYS A 374 -13.11 4.49 20.74
C LYS A 374 -12.78 5.22 19.43
N ALA A 375 -13.47 4.90 18.32
CA ALA A 375 -13.20 5.54 17.04
C ALA A 375 -13.81 6.95 17.00
N GLN A 376 -13.02 7.91 16.54
CA GLN A 376 -13.47 9.26 16.25
C GLN A 376 -14.01 9.33 14.82
N TRP A 377 -15.25 9.79 14.65
CA TRP A 377 -15.81 10.06 13.32
C TRP A 377 -15.15 11.29 12.68
N LEU A 378 -14.75 11.18 11.42
CA LEU A 378 -14.08 12.26 10.67
C LEU A 378 -14.95 12.87 9.57
N GLY A 379 -15.89 12.10 9.02
CA GLY A 379 -16.77 12.56 7.94
C GLY A 379 -17.41 11.40 7.22
N GLU A 380 -18.56 11.61 6.56
CA GLU A 380 -19.20 10.56 5.77
C GLU A 380 -20.06 11.10 4.63
N LYS A 381 -20.34 10.23 3.64
CA LYS A 381 -21.44 10.39 2.70
C LYS A 381 -22.40 9.22 2.85
N THR A 382 -23.65 9.51 3.17
CA THR A 382 -24.74 8.52 3.19
C THR A 382 -25.43 8.42 1.83
N GLY A 383 -26.09 7.29 1.58
CA GLY A 383 -26.93 7.09 0.41
C GLY A 383 -28.09 6.17 0.71
N GLN A 384 -29.30 6.62 0.39
CA GLN A 384 -30.53 5.88 0.62
C GLN A 384 -31.49 6.03 -0.54
N ASN A 385 -32.15 4.94 -0.89
CA ASN A 385 -33.40 4.90 -1.65
C ASN A 385 -34.22 3.68 -1.20
N SER A 386 -35.33 3.37 -1.89
CA SER A 386 -36.19 2.23 -1.56
C SER A 386 -35.54 0.85 -1.69
N LEU A 387 -34.36 0.76 -2.33
CA LEU A 387 -33.68 -0.48 -2.65
C LEU A 387 -32.36 -0.68 -1.91
N VAL A 388 -31.72 0.40 -1.46
CA VAL A 388 -30.36 0.39 -0.89
C VAL A 388 -30.22 1.43 0.21
N LEU A 389 -29.54 1.05 1.27
CA LEU A 389 -28.96 1.92 2.28
C LEU A 389 -27.44 1.76 2.29
N GLY A 390 -26.70 2.84 2.44
CA GLY A 390 -25.26 2.78 2.49
C GLY A 390 -24.60 4.03 3.06
N THR A 391 -23.36 3.89 3.48
CA THR A 391 -22.49 4.98 3.89
C THR A 391 -21.05 4.68 3.48
N THR A 392 -20.30 5.73 3.19
CA THR A 392 -18.83 5.69 3.20
C THR A 392 -18.35 6.73 4.19
N LEU A 393 -17.64 6.29 5.23
CA LEU A 393 -17.18 7.12 6.32
C LEU A 393 -15.66 7.03 6.50
N ALA A 394 -15.08 8.09 7.03
CA ALA A 394 -13.73 8.08 7.58
C ALA A 394 -13.80 8.17 9.11
N MET A 395 -12.89 7.48 9.76
CA MET A 395 -12.75 7.47 11.21
C MET A 395 -11.28 7.45 11.61
N SER A 396 -10.97 7.94 12.81
CA SER A 396 -9.65 7.77 13.43
C SER A 396 -9.75 6.84 14.64
N ILE A 397 -8.78 5.92 14.76
CA ILE A 397 -8.63 5.02 15.89
C ILE A 397 -7.18 5.15 16.35
N ASP A 398 -6.97 5.57 17.60
CA ASP A 398 -5.64 5.75 18.21
C ASP A 398 -4.64 6.58 17.38
N GLY A 399 -5.15 7.58 16.63
CA GLY A 399 -4.35 8.48 15.79
C GLY A 399 -4.15 8.00 14.34
N GLU A 400 -4.46 6.74 14.06
CA GLU A 400 -4.48 6.19 12.70
C GLU A 400 -5.84 6.43 12.06
N ALA A 401 -5.88 6.57 10.73
CA ALA A 401 -7.10 6.88 10.00
C ALA A 401 -7.53 5.72 9.09
N TYR A 402 -8.82 5.47 9.07
CA TYR A 402 -9.46 4.39 8.34
C TYR A 402 -10.66 4.92 7.56
N VAL A 403 -10.90 4.30 6.41
CA VAL A 403 -12.14 4.47 5.63
C VAL A 403 -12.93 3.18 5.72
N MET A 404 -14.24 3.31 5.92
CA MET A 404 -15.19 2.20 5.89
C MET A 404 -16.37 2.53 4.99
N THR A 405 -16.66 1.65 4.04
CA THR A 405 -17.85 1.70 3.20
C THR A 405 -18.73 0.50 3.51
N VAL A 406 -20.00 0.72 3.77
CA VAL A 406 -21.01 -0.33 3.95
C VAL A 406 -22.19 -0.01 3.06
N ILE A 407 -22.63 -0.96 2.24
CA ILE A 407 -23.78 -0.81 1.33
C ILE A 407 -24.63 -2.08 1.42
N ASP A 408 -25.93 -1.96 1.64
CA ASP A 408 -26.81 -3.11 1.76
C ASP A 408 -28.21 -2.86 1.18
N PRO A 409 -28.75 -3.78 0.34
CA PRO A 409 -30.05 -3.62 -0.29
C PRO A 409 -31.25 -4.15 0.52
N GLY A 410 -31.15 -4.26 1.85
CA GLY A 410 -32.21 -4.86 2.67
C GLY A 410 -32.16 -4.59 4.17
N SER A 411 -31.36 -3.63 4.63
CA SER A 411 -31.24 -3.26 6.04
C SER A 411 -31.83 -1.90 6.33
N GLY A 412 -32.13 -1.68 7.61
CA GLY A 412 -32.35 -0.36 8.17
C GLY A 412 -31.11 0.15 8.91
N ASP A 413 -31.21 1.38 9.40
CA ASP A 413 -30.13 2.07 10.10
C ASP A 413 -29.52 1.26 11.24
N LEU A 414 -30.34 0.50 11.99
CA LEU A 414 -29.88 -0.28 13.13
C LEU A 414 -28.83 -1.32 12.71
N GLN A 415 -29.11 -2.09 11.66
CA GLN A 415 -28.20 -3.14 11.19
C GLN A 415 -26.90 -2.53 10.63
N MET A 416 -27.03 -1.41 9.91
CA MET A 416 -25.88 -0.62 9.43
C MET A 416 -25.00 -0.17 10.59
N ARG A 417 -25.58 0.50 11.61
CA ARG A 417 -24.84 0.98 12.79
C ARG A 417 -24.18 -0.17 13.57
N GLN A 418 -24.88 -1.29 13.74
CA GLN A 418 -24.33 -2.47 14.41
C GLN A 418 -23.12 -3.04 13.66
N SER A 419 -23.18 -3.10 12.32
CA SER A 419 -22.04 -3.58 11.54
C SER A 419 -20.82 -2.66 11.67
N ILE A 420 -21.02 -1.35 11.55
CA ILE A 420 -19.96 -0.33 11.63
C ILE A 420 -19.30 -0.34 13.01
N SER A 421 -20.10 -0.30 14.09
CA SER A 421 -19.58 -0.29 15.47
C SER A 421 -18.82 -1.57 15.81
N LYS A 422 -19.33 -2.75 15.44
CA LYS A 422 -18.64 -4.03 15.67
C LYS A 422 -17.29 -4.10 14.94
N ILE A 423 -17.23 -3.60 13.70
CA ILE A 423 -15.99 -3.54 12.93
C ILE A 423 -15.01 -2.56 13.60
N ALA A 424 -15.46 -1.35 13.94
CA ALA A 424 -14.61 -0.35 14.59
C ALA A 424 -14.04 -0.88 15.92
N ASP A 425 -14.88 -1.47 16.77
CA ASP A 425 -14.44 -2.08 18.03
C ASP A 425 -13.47 -3.25 17.83
N TYR A 426 -13.62 -4.00 16.73
CA TYR A 426 -12.67 -5.05 16.39
C TYR A 426 -11.30 -4.49 16.03
N ILE A 427 -11.25 -3.43 15.22
CA ILE A 427 -10.01 -2.74 14.83
C ILE A 427 -9.32 -2.16 16.07
N VAL A 428 -10.07 -1.52 16.96
CA VAL A 428 -9.57 -1.01 18.26
C VAL A 428 -8.86 -2.11 19.07
N ARG A 429 -9.38 -3.34 19.05
CA ARG A 429 -8.77 -4.48 19.76
C ARG A 429 -7.66 -5.17 18.96
N ASN A 430 -7.59 -4.95 17.65
CA ASN A 430 -6.68 -5.62 16.73
C ASN A 430 -6.12 -4.61 15.72
N PRO A 431 -5.16 -3.75 16.11
CA PRO A 431 -4.66 -2.66 15.25
C PRO A 431 -4.00 -3.11 13.93
N SER A 432 -3.66 -4.39 13.80
CA SER A 432 -3.08 -4.99 12.59
C SER A 432 -4.14 -5.50 11.58
N PHE A 433 -5.43 -5.42 11.93
CA PHE A 433 -6.54 -5.77 11.03
C PHE A 433 -6.66 -4.73 9.92
#